data_AF-A0A3D4TUG0-F1
#
_entry.id   AF-A0A3D4TUG0-F1
#
_cell.length_a   1.000
_cell.length_b   1.000
_cell.length_c   1.000
_cell.angle_alpha   90.00
_cell.angle_beta   90.00
_cell.angle_gamma   90.00
#
_symmetry.space_group_name_H-M   'P 1'
#
loop_
_entity.id
_entity.type
_entity.pdbx_description
1 polymer ?
#
loop_
_entity_poly.entity_id
_entity_poly.type
_entity_poly.pdbx_seq_one_letter_code
_entity_poly.pdbx_strand_id
1 'polypeptide(L)'
;WNRSSQLGTEDFTIIIHGKHYHEETRATFSHSKIHGPSLIVRNLEEAKYLADVILGEKSKENFYSYFDGKYSEGFDPEKDLQKIGVVNQTTMLATETQEIADHLKSVMQKKYGMQNLSSHFADTKDTLCYATYDNQEATYGLLESPVDLAIVVGGYNSSNTSHIVELCEAKLPTYFISSADKIISVNSIKHFNIHSKSEHVTKNFIPRKDMVSILLTSGASCPDSVVDQVLSKVHSFFEKVKSIEEVLNEIVKD
;
A
#
# COMPACT_ATOMS: atom_id res chain seq x y z
N TRP A 1 -3.71 12.49 9.81
CA TRP A 1 -3.49 13.27 11.06
C TRP A 1 -4.76 13.91 11.59
N ASN A 2 -5.50 14.70 10.80
CA ASN A 2 -6.77 15.34 11.24
C ASN A 2 -7.76 14.33 11.86
N ARG A 3 -7.96 13.17 11.21
CA ARG A 3 -8.87 12.14 11.73
C ARG A 3 -8.39 11.55 13.06
N SER A 4 -7.09 11.29 13.20
CA SER A 4 -6.50 10.83 14.47
C SER A 4 -6.70 11.85 15.60
N SER A 5 -6.56 13.15 15.31
CA SER A 5 -6.84 14.22 16.29
C SER A 5 -8.32 14.26 16.67
N GLN A 6 -9.23 14.10 15.70
CA GLN A 6 -10.67 14.07 15.97
C GLN A 6 -11.06 12.88 16.86
N LEU A 7 -10.54 11.68 16.56
CA LEU A 7 -10.77 10.49 17.37
C LEU A 7 -10.31 10.70 18.82
N GLY A 8 -9.12 11.30 19.01
CA GLY A 8 -8.62 11.63 20.34
C GLY A 8 -9.54 12.61 21.09
N THR A 9 -10.08 13.64 20.42
CA THR A 9 -11.05 14.56 21.04
C THR A 9 -12.40 13.93 21.39
N GLU A 10 -12.74 12.79 20.76
CA GLU A 10 -13.96 12.03 21.02
C GLU A 10 -13.72 10.85 22.00
N ASP A 11 -12.57 10.83 22.68
CA ASP A 11 -12.11 9.78 23.62
C ASP A 11 -12.02 8.38 22.99
N PHE A 12 -11.73 8.29 21.69
CA PHE A 12 -11.43 7.02 21.03
C PHE A 12 -9.93 6.72 21.08
N THR A 13 -9.58 5.46 21.35
CA THR A 13 -8.25 4.93 21.09
C THR A 13 -8.01 4.83 19.59
N ILE A 14 -6.85 5.31 19.16
CA ILE A 14 -6.46 5.40 17.76
C ILE A 14 -5.66 4.15 17.40
N ILE A 15 -6.30 3.24 16.67
CA ILE A 15 -5.66 2.04 16.11
C ILE A 15 -5.05 2.41 14.75
N ILE A 16 -3.73 2.38 14.64
CA ILE A 16 -3.00 2.74 13.43
C ILE A 16 -2.61 1.46 12.69
N HIS A 17 -3.28 1.18 11.57
CA HIS A 17 -2.87 0.14 10.64
C HIS A 17 -1.60 0.57 9.90
N GLY A 18 -0.46 -0.05 10.22
CA GLY A 18 0.81 0.32 9.62
C GLY A 18 2.02 -0.43 10.14
N LYS A 19 3.15 -0.18 9.51
CA LYS A 19 4.44 -0.77 9.89
C LYS A 19 5.09 0.10 10.97
N HIS A 20 5.29 -0.43 12.18
CA HIS A 20 5.85 0.34 13.31
C HIS A 20 7.21 1.00 13.03
N TYR A 21 8.00 0.47 12.11
CA TYR A 21 9.29 1.02 11.68
C TYR A 21 9.19 2.09 10.57
N HIS A 22 8.03 2.24 9.92
CA HIS A 22 7.85 3.19 8.83
C HIS A 22 7.73 4.62 9.35
N GLU A 23 8.39 5.56 8.67
CA GLU A 23 8.47 6.96 9.10
C GLU A 23 7.09 7.61 9.25
N GLU A 24 6.20 7.41 8.28
CA GLU A 24 4.83 7.92 8.32
C GLU A 24 4.02 7.38 9.51
N THR A 25 4.16 6.09 9.82
CA THR A 25 3.49 5.46 10.97
C THR A 25 4.02 6.02 12.28
N ARG A 26 5.35 6.19 12.40
CA ARG A 26 5.98 6.78 13.59
C ARG A 26 5.56 8.23 13.79
N ALA A 27 5.50 9.02 12.71
CA ALA A 27 5.03 10.41 12.75
C ALA A 27 3.56 10.47 13.19
N THR A 28 2.71 9.65 12.58
CA THR A 28 1.28 9.58 12.92
C THR A 28 1.07 9.15 14.37
N PHE A 29 1.78 8.12 14.83
CA PHE A 29 1.75 7.64 16.22
C PHE A 29 2.24 8.70 17.22
N SER A 30 3.31 9.43 16.88
CA SER A 30 3.83 10.49 17.74
C SER A 30 2.86 11.68 17.87
N HIS A 31 2.06 11.93 16.83
CA HIS A 31 1.04 12.96 16.86
C HIS A 31 -0.23 12.48 17.56
N SER A 32 -0.68 11.25 17.29
CA SER A 32 -1.91 10.69 17.85
C SER A 32 -1.86 10.56 19.37
N LYS A 33 -0.70 10.16 19.93
CA LYS A 33 -0.51 10.02 21.39
C LYS A 33 -0.67 11.32 22.18
N ILE A 34 -0.65 12.48 21.52
CA ILE A 34 -0.91 13.79 22.15
C ILE A 34 -2.42 13.96 22.40
N HIS A 35 -3.24 13.35 21.56
CA HIS A 35 -4.69 13.53 21.54
C HIS A 35 -5.45 12.37 22.17
N GLY A 36 -4.85 11.19 22.30
CA GLY A 36 -5.48 10.04 22.97
C GLY A 36 -4.61 8.78 22.93
N PRO A 37 -5.03 7.71 23.62
CA PRO A 37 -4.32 6.43 23.60
C PRO A 37 -4.19 5.91 22.17
N SER A 38 -3.03 5.36 21.83
CA SER A 38 -2.72 4.95 20.46
C SER A 38 -2.04 3.59 20.43
N LEU A 39 -2.36 2.77 19.43
CA LEU A 39 -1.80 1.44 19.23
C LEU A 39 -1.54 1.19 17.74
N ILE A 40 -0.36 0.66 17.40
CA ILE A 40 -0.03 0.24 16.04
C ILE A 40 -0.38 -1.24 15.87
N VAL A 41 -1.15 -1.54 14.83
CA VAL A 41 -1.50 -2.90 14.39
C VAL A 41 -0.99 -3.09 12.97
N ARG A 42 -0.23 -4.15 12.72
CA ARG A 42 0.43 -4.37 11.43
C ARG A 42 -0.45 -5.06 10.39
N ASN A 43 -1.25 -6.03 10.82
CA ASN A 43 -1.98 -6.94 9.93
C ASN A 43 -3.19 -7.55 10.66
N LEU A 44 -3.94 -8.38 9.95
CA LEU A 44 -5.12 -9.06 10.49
C LEU A 44 -4.81 -10.02 11.65
N GLU A 45 -3.63 -10.65 11.69
CA GLU A 45 -3.25 -11.52 12.81
C GLU A 45 -3.10 -10.75 14.11
N GLU A 46 -2.41 -9.60 14.06
CA GLU A 46 -2.31 -8.71 15.21
C GLU A 46 -3.69 -8.14 15.60
N ALA A 47 -4.58 -7.86 14.63
CA ALA A 47 -5.95 -7.42 14.90
C ALA A 47 -6.79 -8.50 15.60
N LYS A 48 -6.63 -9.78 15.22
CA LYS A 48 -7.26 -10.92 15.90
C LYS A 48 -6.72 -11.08 17.33
N TYR A 49 -5.42 -10.92 17.52
CA TYR A 49 -4.85 -10.93 18.88
C TYR A 49 -5.43 -9.80 19.74
N LEU A 50 -5.55 -8.59 19.17
CA LEU A 50 -6.17 -7.46 19.84
C LEU A 50 -7.65 -7.74 20.17
N ALA A 51 -8.37 -8.42 19.28
CA ALA A 51 -9.75 -8.84 19.53
C ALA A 51 -9.86 -9.75 20.75
N ASP A 52 -8.98 -10.73 20.89
CA ASP A 52 -8.93 -11.61 22.06
C ASP A 52 -8.67 -10.80 23.35
N VAL A 53 -7.81 -9.78 23.30
CA VAL A 53 -7.60 -8.85 24.44
C VAL A 53 -8.87 -8.06 24.74
N ILE A 54 -9.54 -7.49 23.72
CA ILE A 54 -10.78 -6.73 23.89
C ILE A 54 -11.87 -7.58 24.54
N LEU A 55 -11.99 -8.85 24.15
CA LEU A 55 -12.98 -9.78 24.70
C LEU A 55 -12.60 -10.37 26.06
N GLY A 56 -11.39 -10.08 26.56
CA GLY A 56 -10.88 -10.62 27.83
C GLY A 56 -10.39 -12.06 27.76
N GLU A 57 -10.17 -12.59 26.56
CA GLU A 57 -9.62 -13.92 26.31
C GLU A 57 -8.08 -13.94 26.45
N LYS A 58 -7.42 -12.79 26.34
CA LYS A 58 -5.99 -12.57 26.67
C LYS A 58 -5.85 -11.57 27.80
N SER A 59 -4.86 -11.80 28.68
CA SER A 59 -4.58 -10.90 29.80
C SER A 59 -3.88 -9.62 29.34
N LYS A 60 -3.86 -8.61 30.22
CA LYS A 60 -3.09 -7.38 29.99
C LYS A 60 -1.58 -7.64 29.86
N GLU A 61 -1.03 -8.62 30.58
CA GLU A 61 0.39 -9.00 30.47
C GLU A 61 0.71 -9.56 29.09
N ASN A 62 -0.21 -10.36 28.53
CA ASN A 62 -0.12 -10.85 27.16
C ASN A 62 -0.13 -9.70 26.15
N PHE A 63 -1.01 -8.71 26.34
CA PHE A 63 -1.05 -7.50 25.51
C PHE A 63 0.29 -6.75 25.50
N TYR A 64 0.84 -6.43 26.67
CA TYR A 64 2.09 -5.66 26.74
C TYR A 64 3.29 -6.38 26.11
N SER A 65 3.34 -7.70 26.25
CA SER A 65 4.38 -8.53 25.62
C SER A 65 4.24 -8.57 24.09
N TYR A 66 3.02 -8.73 23.58
CA TYR A 66 2.77 -8.87 22.14
C TYR A 66 2.88 -7.55 21.37
N PHE A 67 2.46 -6.45 21.99
CA PHE A 67 2.50 -5.11 21.40
C PHE A 67 3.66 -4.25 21.92
N ASP A 68 4.74 -4.87 22.41
CA ASP A 68 5.91 -4.14 22.92
C ASP A 68 6.42 -3.09 21.90
N GLY A 69 6.59 -1.86 22.39
CA GLY A 69 6.98 -0.71 21.57
C GLY A 69 5.93 -0.20 20.57
N LYS A 70 4.68 -0.69 20.60
CA LYS A 70 3.62 -0.33 19.63
C LYS A 70 2.43 0.43 20.25
N TYR A 71 2.41 0.66 21.56
CA TYR A 71 1.36 1.40 22.27
C TYR A 71 1.88 2.68 22.92
N SER A 72 1.01 3.67 23.15
CA SER A 72 1.38 4.94 23.77
C SER A 72 1.75 4.78 25.25
N GLU A 73 2.51 5.72 25.80
CA GLU A 73 2.87 5.71 27.23
C GLU A 73 1.61 5.74 28.11
N GLY A 74 1.58 4.91 29.16
CA GLY A 74 0.45 4.82 30.08
C GLY A 74 -0.78 4.07 29.56
N PHE A 75 -0.71 3.46 28.36
CA PHE A 75 -1.82 2.72 27.76
C PHE A 75 -2.29 1.57 28.67
N ASP A 76 -3.59 1.55 28.97
CA ASP A 76 -4.25 0.52 29.78
C ASP A 76 -5.28 -0.24 28.92
N PRO A 77 -4.99 -1.48 28.48
CA PRO A 77 -5.86 -2.20 27.55
C PRO A 77 -7.28 -2.47 28.10
N GLU A 78 -7.49 -2.45 29.42
CA GLU A 78 -8.82 -2.66 30.01
C GLU A 78 -9.70 -1.39 29.92
N LYS A 79 -9.08 -0.22 29.86
CA LYS A 79 -9.77 1.09 29.79
C LYS A 79 -9.76 1.67 28.39
N ASP A 80 -8.61 1.65 27.73
CA ASP A 80 -8.39 2.37 26.49
C ASP A 80 -9.01 1.64 25.30
N LEU A 81 -9.14 0.31 25.34
CA LEU A 81 -9.79 -0.47 24.28
C LEU A 81 -11.33 -0.48 24.38
N GLN A 82 -11.92 0.43 25.16
CA GLN A 82 -13.38 0.55 25.26
C GLN A 82 -13.99 1.26 24.06
N LYS A 83 -13.29 2.22 23.45
CA LYS A 83 -13.70 2.92 22.25
C LYS A 83 -12.54 2.94 21.28
N ILE A 84 -12.72 2.46 20.06
CA ILE A 84 -11.64 2.38 19.08
C ILE A 84 -12.03 2.98 17.73
N GLY A 85 -11.06 3.60 17.06
CA GLY A 85 -11.16 4.03 15.67
C GLY A 85 -9.90 3.62 14.91
N VAL A 86 -10.06 3.18 13.65
CA VAL A 86 -8.94 2.69 12.84
C VAL A 86 -8.49 3.77 11.86
N VAL A 87 -7.20 4.02 11.75
CA VAL A 87 -6.60 4.87 10.71
C VAL A 87 -5.48 4.09 10.03
N ASN A 88 -5.12 4.43 8.79
CA ASN A 88 -4.04 3.74 8.09
C ASN A 88 -2.84 4.64 7.78
N GLN A 89 -1.69 3.99 7.64
CA GLN A 89 -0.59 4.48 6.83
C GLN A 89 -0.98 4.46 5.35
N THR A 90 -0.64 5.51 4.60
CA THR A 90 -1.07 5.74 3.21
C THR A 90 -0.64 4.62 2.26
N THR A 91 0.48 3.95 2.56
CA THR A 91 1.02 2.87 1.73
C THR A 91 0.53 1.47 2.11
N MET A 92 -0.32 1.33 3.13
CA MET A 92 -0.99 0.05 3.43
C MET A 92 -2.19 -0.13 2.50
N LEU A 93 -2.61 -1.37 2.23
CA LEU A 93 -3.79 -1.58 1.39
C LEU A 93 -5.05 -1.11 2.13
N ALA A 94 -5.88 -0.33 1.42
CA ALA A 94 -7.16 0.11 1.94
C ALA A 94 -8.07 -1.10 2.25
N THR A 95 -8.02 -2.15 1.43
CA THR A 95 -8.75 -3.40 1.64
C THR A 95 -8.30 -4.16 2.89
N GLU A 96 -6.99 -4.27 3.13
CA GLU A 96 -6.48 -4.85 4.38
C GLU A 96 -6.90 -4.01 5.60
N THR A 97 -6.84 -2.68 5.48
CA THR A 97 -7.32 -1.78 6.54
C THR A 97 -8.80 -2.00 6.79
N GLN A 98 -9.58 -2.15 5.71
CA GLN A 98 -11.01 -2.38 5.76
C GLN A 98 -11.33 -3.71 6.46
N GLU A 99 -10.58 -4.77 6.16
CA GLU A 99 -10.72 -6.07 6.78
C GLU A 99 -10.42 -6.01 8.29
N ILE A 100 -9.34 -5.31 8.69
CA ILE A 100 -9.01 -5.07 10.09
C ILE A 100 -10.12 -4.27 10.79
N ALA A 101 -10.60 -3.20 10.15
CA ALA A 101 -11.64 -2.34 10.70
C ALA A 101 -12.97 -3.09 10.88
N ASP A 102 -13.40 -3.88 9.87
CA ASP A 102 -14.63 -4.66 9.94
C ASP A 102 -14.51 -5.80 10.97
N HIS A 103 -13.34 -6.44 11.08
CA HIS A 103 -13.08 -7.41 12.13
C HIS A 103 -13.22 -6.79 13.53
N LEU A 104 -12.53 -5.68 13.80
CA LEU A 104 -12.61 -4.99 15.08
C LEU A 104 -14.01 -4.44 15.35
N LYS A 105 -14.72 -3.94 14.35
CA LYS A 105 -16.14 -3.53 14.45
C LYS A 105 -17.02 -4.69 14.90
N SER A 106 -16.83 -5.88 14.32
CA SER A 106 -17.57 -7.09 14.73
C SER A 106 -17.30 -7.49 16.19
N VAL A 107 -16.06 -7.27 16.66
CA VAL A 107 -15.64 -7.56 18.04
C VAL A 107 -16.28 -6.57 19.01
N MET A 108 -16.27 -5.27 18.69
CA MET A 108 -16.95 -4.25 19.49
C MET A 108 -18.46 -4.49 19.52
N GLN A 109 -19.06 -4.91 18.40
CA GLN A 109 -20.46 -5.31 18.34
C GLN A 109 -20.76 -6.54 19.21
N LYS A 110 -19.89 -7.55 19.20
CA LYS A 110 -20.00 -8.74 20.07
C LYS A 110 -19.95 -8.35 21.55
N LYS A 111 -19.09 -7.40 21.92
CA LYS A 111 -18.88 -6.97 23.32
C LYS A 111 -19.98 -6.02 23.84
N TYR A 112 -20.37 -5.02 23.06
CA TYR A 112 -21.26 -3.94 23.50
C TYR A 112 -22.67 -3.99 22.91
N GLY A 113 -22.91 -4.87 21.94
CA GLY A 113 -24.17 -4.98 21.21
C GLY A 113 -24.32 -3.93 20.11
N MET A 114 -25.17 -4.24 19.12
CA MET A 114 -25.40 -3.37 17.95
C MET A 114 -25.89 -1.97 18.32
N GLN A 115 -26.69 -1.85 19.38
CA GLN A 115 -27.28 -0.56 19.81
C GLN A 115 -26.24 0.43 20.33
N ASN A 116 -25.12 -0.05 20.88
CA ASN A 116 -24.07 0.80 21.45
C ASN A 116 -22.85 0.94 20.52
N LEU A 117 -22.86 0.29 19.35
CA LEU A 117 -21.68 0.18 18.49
C LEU A 117 -21.11 1.55 18.09
N SER A 118 -21.95 2.52 17.77
CA SER A 118 -21.50 3.87 17.37
C SER A 118 -20.74 4.62 18.47
N SER A 119 -21.00 4.28 19.74
CA SER A 119 -20.29 4.86 20.89
C SER A 119 -18.95 4.18 21.18
N HIS A 120 -18.69 3.04 20.55
CA HIS A 120 -17.56 2.15 20.83
C HIS A 120 -16.67 1.90 19.61
N PHE A 121 -17.15 2.16 18.40
CA PHE A 121 -16.40 2.04 17.16
C PHE A 121 -16.65 3.25 16.26
N ALA A 122 -15.58 3.96 15.91
CA ALA A 122 -15.64 5.06 14.96
C ALA A 122 -15.41 4.54 13.53
N ASP A 123 -16.38 4.78 12.64
CA ASP A 123 -16.24 4.48 11.22
C ASP A 123 -15.34 5.54 10.55
N THR A 124 -14.30 5.08 9.87
CA THR A 124 -13.23 5.92 9.29
C THR A 124 -12.96 5.57 7.83
N LYS A 125 -13.88 4.82 7.19
CA LYS A 125 -13.77 4.40 5.78
C LYS A 125 -13.57 5.56 4.82
N ASP A 126 -14.16 6.70 5.13
CA ASP A 126 -14.04 7.96 4.40
C ASP A 126 -12.61 8.53 4.34
N THR A 127 -11.71 8.02 5.18
CA THR A 127 -10.31 8.45 5.25
C THR A 127 -9.31 7.47 4.63
N LEU A 128 -9.80 6.34 4.10
CA LEU A 128 -8.95 5.34 3.45
C LEU A 128 -8.54 5.81 2.05
N CYS A 129 -7.23 5.78 1.78
CA CYS A 129 -6.68 6.04 0.46
C CYS A 129 -6.70 4.76 -0.38
N TYR A 130 -7.53 4.72 -1.43
CA TYR A 130 -7.67 3.56 -2.31
C TYR A 130 -6.68 3.52 -3.48
N ALA A 131 -5.86 4.56 -3.70
CA ALA A 131 -4.95 4.65 -4.84
C ALA A 131 -4.02 3.43 -5.00
N THR A 132 -3.58 2.85 -3.88
CA THR A 132 -2.79 1.61 -3.86
C THR A 132 -3.58 0.42 -4.41
N TYR A 133 -4.84 0.28 -4.01
CA TYR A 133 -5.75 -0.76 -4.48
C TYR A 133 -6.15 -0.53 -5.93
N ASP A 134 -6.53 0.69 -6.30
CA ASP A 134 -6.91 1.04 -7.68
C ASP A 134 -5.77 0.74 -8.67
N ASN A 135 -4.52 1.05 -8.30
CA ASN A 135 -3.35 0.70 -9.12
C ASN A 135 -3.14 -0.81 -9.24
N GLN A 136 -3.45 -1.59 -8.20
CA GLN A 136 -3.33 -3.04 -8.23
C GLN A 136 -4.45 -3.68 -9.05
N GLU A 137 -5.69 -3.24 -8.90
CA GLU A 137 -6.83 -3.66 -9.73
C GLU A 137 -6.61 -3.32 -11.20
N ALA A 138 -6.13 -2.11 -11.50
CA ALA A 138 -5.75 -1.73 -12.86
C ALA A 138 -4.64 -2.66 -13.40
N THR A 139 -3.65 -2.99 -12.57
CA THR A 139 -2.61 -3.96 -12.95
C THR A 139 -3.20 -5.34 -13.18
N TYR A 140 -4.12 -5.82 -12.33
CA TYR A 140 -4.82 -7.09 -12.52
C TYR A 140 -5.60 -7.15 -13.84
N GLY A 141 -6.37 -6.10 -14.15
CA GLY A 141 -7.09 -5.99 -15.41
C GLY A 141 -6.16 -5.98 -16.63
N LEU A 142 -5.01 -5.28 -16.55
CA LEU A 142 -4.00 -5.31 -17.60
C LEU A 142 -3.37 -6.71 -17.77
N LEU A 143 -3.22 -7.46 -16.67
CA LEU A 143 -2.74 -8.84 -16.66
C LEU A 143 -3.76 -9.86 -17.19
N GLU A 144 -4.98 -9.46 -17.53
CA GLU A 144 -5.95 -10.28 -18.27
C GLU A 144 -5.75 -10.19 -19.79
N SER A 145 -5.07 -9.15 -20.27
CA SER A 145 -4.75 -8.95 -21.68
C SER A 145 -3.48 -9.70 -22.09
N PRO A 146 -3.33 -10.07 -23.38
CA PRO A 146 -2.09 -10.65 -23.89
C PRO A 146 -0.97 -9.60 -23.90
N VAL A 147 -0.11 -9.66 -22.88
CA VAL A 147 1.07 -8.81 -22.68
C VAL A 147 2.31 -9.70 -22.72
N ASP A 148 3.44 -9.19 -23.23
CA ASP A 148 4.68 -9.98 -23.34
C ASP A 148 5.66 -9.79 -22.19
N LEU A 149 5.68 -8.58 -21.62
CA LEU A 149 6.54 -8.23 -20.51
C LEU A 149 5.94 -7.06 -19.72
N ALA A 150 6.34 -6.95 -18.45
CA ALA A 150 6.01 -5.82 -17.60
C ALA A 150 7.27 -5.01 -17.26
N ILE A 151 7.15 -3.68 -17.32
CA ILE A 151 8.12 -2.75 -16.76
C ILE A 151 7.41 -2.02 -15.62
N VAL A 152 7.88 -2.25 -14.40
CA VAL A 152 7.33 -1.63 -13.19
C VAL A 152 8.29 -0.54 -12.72
N VAL A 153 7.79 0.68 -12.55
CA VAL A 153 8.61 1.85 -12.20
C VAL A 153 8.37 2.28 -10.75
N GLY A 154 9.44 2.52 -10.00
CA GLY A 154 9.35 3.10 -8.66
C GLY A 154 10.58 2.89 -7.79
N GLY A 155 10.51 3.36 -6.54
CA GLY A 155 11.60 3.19 -5.58
C GLY A 155 11.68 1.76 -5.05
N TYR A 156 12.88 1.17 -4.97
CA TYR A 156 13.09 -0.23 -4.55
C TYR A 156 12.67 -0.54 -3.09
N ASN A 157 12.48 0.49 -2.26
CA ASN A 157 11.98 0.33 -0.89
C ASN A 157 10.44 0.45 -0.80
N SER A 158 9.75 0.75 -1.91
CA SER A 158 8.30 0.87 -1.94
C SER A 158 7.66 -0.51 -1.87
N SER A 159 6.91 -0.75 -0.79
CA SER A 159 6.16 -1.99 -0.63
C SER A 159 5.03 -2.13 -1.66
N ASN A 160 4.38 -1.02 -2.03
CA ASN A 160 3.34 -1.05 -3.07
C ASN A 160 3.93 -1.41 -4.43
N THR A 161 5.05 -0.79 -4.81
CA THR A 161 5.70 -1.12 -6.08
C THR A 161 6.19 -2.57 -6.09
N SER A 162 6.73 -3.05 -4.96
CA SER A 162 7.15 -4.45 -4.84
C SER A 162 5.97 -5.42 -5.00
N HIS A 163 4.79 -5.08 -4.47
CA HIS A 163 3.59 -5.90 -4.66
C HIS A 163 3.15 -5.94 -6.13
N ILE A 164 3.13 -4.80 -6.82
CA ILE A 164 2.86 -4.76 -8.27
C ILE A 164 3.84 -5.65 -9.04
N VAL A 165 5.13 -5.66 -8.65
CA VAL A 165 6.13 -6.56 -9.24
C VAL A 165 5.76 -8.03 -8.99
N GLU A 166 5.39 -8.42 -7.77
CA GLU A 166 4.94 -9.79 -7.46
C GLU A 166 3.75 -10.21 -8.32
N LEU A 167 2.78 -9.31 -8.52
CA LEU A 167 1.60 -9.55 -9.35
C LEU A 167 1.99 -9.80 -10.81
N CYS A 168 2.89 -8.98 -11.36
CA CYS A 168 3.35 -9.14 -12.74
C CYS A 168 4.24 -10.40 -12.90
N GLU A 169 5.16 -10.68 -11.97
CA GLU A 169 6.07 -11.83 -12.00
C GLU A 169 5.31 -13.17 -12.01
N ALA A 170 4.10 -13.22 -11.45
CA ALA A 170 3.27 -14.42 -11.48
C ALA A 170 2.83 -14.86 -12.88
N LYS A 171 2.86 -13.95 -13.87
CA LYS A 171 2.37 -14.20 -15.24
C LYS A 171 3.38 -13.83 -16.34
N LEU A 172 4.26 -12.87 -16.09
CA LEU A 172 5.07 -12.23 -17.14
C LEU A 172 6.52 -12.03 -16.71
N PRO A 173 7.48 -12.04 -17.66
CA PRO A 173 8.79 -11.43 -17.44
C PRO A 173 8.61 -9.98 -16.96
N THR A 174 9.13 -9.68 -15.78
CA THR A 174 8.91 -8.39 -15.12
C THR A 174 10.24 -7.73 -14.81
N TYR A 175 10.34 -6.44 -15.12
CA TYR A 175 11.54 -5.64 -14.91
C TYR A 175 11.22 -4.45 -14.01
N PHE A 176 11.65 -4.51 -12.76
CA PHE A 176 11.49 -3.43 -11.79
C PHE A 176 12.64 -2.43 -11.87
N ILE A 177 12.36 -1.19 -12.27
CA ILE A 177 13.37 -0.14 -12.44
C ILE A 177 13.04 1.13 -11.66
N SER A 178 14.07 1.85 -11.22
CA SER A 178 13.91 3.13 -10.53
C SER A 178 13.78 4.33 -11.47
N SER A 179 14.27 4.22 -12.72
CA SER A 179 14.27 5.31 -13.71
C SER A 179 14.57 4.78 -15.12
N ALA A 180 14.40 5.63 -16.14
CA ALA A 180 14.71 5.31 -17.54
C ALA A 180 16.19 4.97 -17.78
N ASP A 181 17.11 5.50 -16.96
CA ASP A 181 18.57 5.23 -17.07
C ASP A 181 18.92 3.76 -16.87
N LYS A 182 18.02 2.99 -16.24
CA LYS A 182 18.14 1.55 -16.06
C LYS A 182 17.98 0.77 -17.36
N ILE A 183 17.38 1.38 -18.39
CA ILE A 183 17.27 0.83 -19.73
C ILE A 183 18.53 1.24 -20.52
N ILE A 184 19.54 0.37 -20.45
CA ILE A 184 20.88 0.63 -20.99
C ILE A 184 20.85 0.71 -22.52
N SER A 185 20.10 -0.18 -23.18
CA SER A 185 19.92 -0.21 -24.63
C SER A 185 18.67 -1.00 -25.01
N VAL A 186 18.32 -1.04 -26.30
CA VAL A 186 17.23 -1.89 -26.83
C VAL A 186 17.35 -3.36 -26.41
N ASN A 187 18.58 -3.83 -26.15
CA ASN A 187 18.85 -5.22 -25.80
C ASN A 187 19.22 -5.41 -24.32
N SER A 188 19.25 -4.39 -23.48
CA SER A 188 19.71 -4.57 -22.10
C SER A 188 19.05 -3.63 -21.10
N ILE A 189 18.61 -4.22 -19.98
CA ILE A 189 17.97 -3.54 -18.87
C ILE A 189 18.61 -3.98 -17.55
N LYS A 190 18.86 -3.02 -16.65
CA LYS A 190 19.29 -3.26 -15.27
C LYS A 190 18.10 -3.11 -14.34
N HIS A 191 17.63 -4.17 -13.72
CA HIS A 191 16.41 -4.15 -12.91
C HIS A 191 16.66 -4.74 -11.53
N PHE A 192 15.83 -4.37 -10.56
CA PHE A 192 15.92 -4.84 -9.19
C PHE A 192 15.11 -6.11 -9.00
N ASN A 193 15.74 -7.16 -8.49
CA ASN A 193 15.06 -8.39 -8.13
C ASN A 193 14.66 -8.34 -6.66
N ILE A 194 13.35 -8.37 -6.38
CA ILE A 194 12.80 -8.21 -5.02
C ILE A 194 13.17 -9.37 -4.08
N HIS A 195 13.37 -10.57 -4.63
CA HIS A 195 13.68 -11.78 -3.85
C HIS A 195 15.13 -11.79 -3.34
N SER A 196 16.08 -11.44 -4.21
CA SER A 196 17.51 -11.34 -3.89
C SER A 196 17.93 -9.96 -3.35
N LYS A 197 17.03 -8.96 -3.42
CA LYS A 197 17.26 -7.56 -3.04
C LYS A 197 18.50 -6.94 -3.69
N SER A 198 18.70 -7.24 -4.98
CA SER A 198 19.88 -6.78 -5.73
C SER A 198 19.52 -6.44 -7.17
N GLU A 199 20.34 -5.61 -7.83
CA GLU A 199 20.15 -5.28 -9.25
C GLU A 199 20.81 -6.33 -10.15
N HIS A 200 20.07 -6.78 -11.16
CA HIS A 200 20.48 -7.72 -12.19
C HIS A 200 20.45 -7.07 -13.56
N VAL A 201 21.28 -7.53 -14.48
CA VAL A 201 21.24 -7.11 -15.88
C VAL A 201 20.66 -8.24 -16.71
N THR A 202 19.56 -7.96 -17.40
CA THR A 202 18.98 -8.89 -18.38
C THR A 202 19.30 -8.41 -19.79
N LYS A 203 19.73 -9.34 -20.63
CA LYS A 203 19.93 -9.14 -22.07
C LYS A 203 18.72 -9.64 -22.84
N ASN A 204 18.47 -9.07 -24.02
CA ASN A 204 17.34 -9.37 -24.90
C ASN A 204 15.98 -9.31 -24.16
N PHE A 205 15.80 -8.28 -23.34
CA PHE A 205 14.59 -8.13 -22.52
C PHE A 205 13.35 -7.82 -23.35
N ILE A 206 13.52 -7.18 -24.51
CA ILE A 206 12.45 -6.99 -25.51
C ILE A 206 12.40 -8.25 -26.40
N PRO A 207 11.26 -8.96 -26.48
CA PRO A 207 11.12 -10.14 -27.33
C PRO A 207 11.18 -9.75 -28.82
N ARG A 208 11.79 -10.62 -29.63
CA ARG A 208 11.86 -10.44 -31.09
C ARG A 208 10.56 -10.89 -31.75
N LYS A 209 9.65 -9.95 -31.98
CA LYS A 209 8.39 -10.16 -32.71
C LYS A 209 7.88 -8.86 -33.34
N ASP A 210 6.96 -8.99 -34.29
CA ASP A 210 6.48 -7.87 -35.11
C ASP A 210 5.74 -6.79 -34.29
N MET A 211 4.97 -7.20 -33.28
CA MET A 211 4.24 -6.31 -32.38
C MET A 211 4.49 -6.72 -30.93
N VAL A 212 5.06 -5.82 -30.12
CA VAL A 212 5.33 -6.04 -28.69
C VAL A 212 4.34 -5.26 -27.82
N SER A 213 3.66 -5.98 -26.94
CA SER A 213 2.76 -5.45 -25.93
C SER A 213 3.50 -5.39 -24.60
N ILE A 214 3.70 -4.18 -24.09
CA ILE A 214 4.44 -3.92 -22.86
C ILE A 214 3.48 -3.33 -21.84
N LEU A 215 3.35 -3.97 -20.69
CA LEU A 215 2.66 -3.37 -19.55
C LEU A 215 3.66 -2.44 -18.86
N LEU A 216 3.39 -1.14 -18.94
CA LEU A 216 4.11 -0.11 -18.20
C LEU A 216 3.23 0.37 -17.05
N THR A 217 3.70 0.18 -15.82
CA THR A 217 2.97 0.59 -14.61
C THR A 217 3.94 1.15 -13.57
N SER A 218 3.40 1.76 -12.51
CA SER A 218 4.20 2.30 -11.42
C SER A 218 3.50 2.19 -10.07
N GLY A 219 4.28 2.23 -8.99
CA GLY A 219 3.70 2.35 -7.65
C GLY A 219 3.14 3.75 -7.40
N ALA A 220 2.15 3.86 -6.51
CA ALA A 220 1.45 5.11 -6.17
C ALA A 220 2.36 6.29 -5.75
N SER A 221 3.61 6.03 -5.35
CA SER A 221 4.59 7.05 -4.97
C SER A 221 5.57 7.43 -6.09
N CYS A 222 5.41 6.89 -7.30
CA CYS A 222 6.26 7.18 -8.45
C CYS A 222 5.73 8.43 -9.18
N PRO A 223 6.56 9.47 -9.40
CA PRO A 223 6.12 10.62 -10.18
C PRO A 223 5.86 10.25 -11.65
N ASP A 224 4.78 10.78 -12.22
CA ASP A 224 4.38 10.55 -13.62
C ASP A 224 5.52 10.85 -14.60
N SER A 225 6.29 11.92 -14.34
CA SER A 225 7.45 12.28 -15.17
C SER A 225 8.50 11.18 -15.29
N VAL A 226 8.65 10.31 -14.28
CA VAL A 226 9.59 9.18 -14.34
C VAL A 226 9.03 8.07 -15.23
N VAL A 227 7.72 7.83 -15.17
CA VAL A 227 7.02 6.88 -16.03
C VAL A 227 7.09 7.34 -17.49
N ASP A 228 6.86 8.63 -17.75
CA ASP A 228 6.94 9.23 -19.08
C ASP A 228 8.34 9.13 -19.70
N GLN A 229 9.38 9.30 -18.89
CA GLN A 229 10.76 9.10 -19.33
C GLN A 229 11.02 7.65 -19.74
N VAL A 230 10.50 6.68 -18.97
CA VAL A 230 10.59 5.25 -19.30
C VAL A 230 9.85 4.94 -20.59
N LEU A 231 8.61 5.44 -20.73
CA LEU A 231 7.80 5.30 -21.94
C LEU A 231 8.56 5.84 -23.15
N SER A 232 9.04 7.08 -23.07
CA SER A 232 9.79 7.75 -24.14
C SER A 232 11.06 6.99 -24.49
N LYS A 233 11.78 6.46 -23.50
CA LYS A 233 12.99 5.66 -23.70
C LYS A 233 12.69 4.36 -24.45
N VAL A 234 11.67 3.62 -24.04
CA VAL A 234 11.24 2.39 -24.73
C VAL A 234 10.80 2.70 -26.15
N HIS A 235 10.01 3.76 -26.33
CA HIS A 235 9.50 4.18 -27.63
C HIS A 235 10.62 4.54 -28.60
N SER A 236 11.72 5.16 -28.12
CA SER A 236 12.88 5.51 -28.94
C SER A 236 13.59 4.33 -29.62
N PHE A 237 13.27 3.09 -29.24
CA PHE A 237 13.84 1.89 -29.87
C PHE A 237 13.08 1.39 -31.10
N PHE A 238 11.96 2.00 -31.48
CA PHE A 238 11.13 1.58 -32.60
C PHE A 238 11.18 2.61 -33.75
N GLU A 239 11.29 2.14 -35.00
CA GLU A 239 11.61 2.98 -36.17
C GLU A 239 10.40 3.66 -36.84
N LYS A 240 9.18 3.53 -36.29
CA LYS A 240 7.93 4.13 -36.82
C LYS A 240 7.02 4.60 -35.71
N VAL A 241 7.52 5.59 -34.98
CA VAL A 241 6.89 6.15 -33.79
C VAL A 241 6.13 7.41 -34.17
N LYS A 242 4.83 7.46 -33.88
CA LYS A 242 4.10 8.74 -33.88
C LYS A 242 4.66 9.61 -32.75
N SER A 243 4.99 10.85 -33.05
CA SER A 243 5.36 11.82 -32.02
C SER A 243 4.20 12.05 -31.06
N ILE A 244 4.51 12.46 -29.83
CA ILE A 244 3.49 12.80 -28.82
C ILE A 244 2.54 13.88 -29.39
N GLU A 245 3.07 14.87 -30.11
CA GLU A 245 2.29 15.93 -30.76
C GLU A 245 1.34 15.38 -31.83
N GLU A 246 1.79 14.43 -32.65
CA GLU A 246 0.93 13.77 -33.65
C GLU A 246 -0.24 13.04 -32.99
N VAL A 247 0.01 12.31 -31.90
CA VAL A 247 -1.05 11.58 -31.16
C VAL A 247 -2.03 12.55 -30.48
N LEU A 248 -1.52 13.60 -29.81
CA LEU A 248 -2.37 14.61 -29.16
C LEU A 248 -3.26 15.34 -30.17
N ASN A 249 -2.73 15.67 -31.35
CA ASN A 249 -3.50 16.32 -32.42
C ASN A 249 -4.59 15.42 -33.03
N GLU A 250 -4.44 14.09 -32.96
CA GLU A 250 -5.50 13.15 -33.36
C GLU A 250 -6.60 13.08 -32.29
N ILE A 251 -6.24 13.01 -31.00
CA ILE A 251 -7.20 12.90 -29.89
C ILE A 251 -8.02 14.18 -29.69
N VAL A 252 -7.44 15.37 -29.89
CA VAL A 252 -8.14 16.67 -29.71
C VAL A 252 -9.11 16.98 -30.86
N LYS A 253 -9.03 16.24 -31.98
CA LYS A 253 -9.92 16.41 -33.14
C LYS A 253 -11.18 15.54 -33.09
N ASP A 254 -11.25 14.58 -32.17
CA ASP A 254 -12.44 13.77 -31.86
C ASP A 254 -13.18 14.33 -30.63
#